data_AF-A0A1G2DC73-F1
#
_entry.id   AF-A0A1G2DC73-F1
#
_cell.length_a   1.000
_cell.length_b   1.000
_cell.length_c   1.000
_cell.angle_alpha   90.00
_cell.angle_beta   90.00
_cell.angle_gamma   90.00
#
_symmetry.space_group_name_H-M   'P 1'
#
loop_
_entity.id
_entity.type
_entity.pdbx_description
1 polymer ?
#
loop_
_entity_poly.entity_id
_entity_poly.type
_entity_poly.pdbx_seq_one_letter_code
_entity_poly.pdbx_strand_id
1 'polypeptide(L)'
;MENNSNLLSLLFVAVSLCGFYCAYLYGHKTKKFIWKEYVILLAAPVLSIIGMAYFLNPRIGTLFIAGSALGFFLEYAIGFAYHKTLNERLWTYNRMSIGGYTSVLSIPIWGVGAVIFWFLSKAVGL
;
A
#
# COMPACT_ATOMS: atom_id res chain seq x y z
N MET A 1 -29.58 3.17 2.49
CA MET A 1 -28.52 2.16 2.71
C MET A 1 -27.16 2.63 2.19
N GLU A 2 -27.11 3.37 1.08
CA GLU A 2 -25.88 3.91 0.46
C GLU A 2 -25.06 4.87 1.36
N ASN A 3 -25.72 5.63 2.24
CA ASN A 3 -25.03 6.57 3.13
C ASN A 3 -24.17 5.86 4.20
N ASN A 4 -24.62 4.69 4.69
CA ASN A 4 -23.90 3.93 5.72
C ASN A 4 -22.66 3.23 5.15
N SER A 5 -22.73 2.74 3.90
CA SER A 5 -21.57 2.14 3.22
C SER A 5 -20.48 3.16 2.93
N ASN A 6 -20.86 4.39 2.56
CA ASN A 6 -19.90 5.46 2.30
C ASN A 6 -19.20 5.91 3.59
N LEU A 7 -19.96 6.07 4.68
CA LEU A 7 -19.40 6.37 6.00
C LEU A 7 -18.43 5.28 6.46
N LEU A 8 -18.81 4.01 6.31
CA LEU A 8 -17.95 2.89 6.71
C LEU A 8 -16.66 2.83 5.88
N SER A 9 -16.74 3.10 4.58
CA SER A 9 -15.57 3.17 3.69
C SER A 9 -14.63 4.31 4.09
N LEU A 10 -15.16 5.49 4.38
CA LEU A 10 -14.39 6.62 4.90
C LEU A 10 -13.70 6.29 6.21
N LEU A 11 -14.40 5.61 7.13
CA LEU A 11 -13.82 5.16 8.40
C LEU A 11 -12.64 4.22 8.16
N PHE A 12 -12.75 3.23 7.26
CA PHE A 12 -11.66 2.31 6.97
C PHE A 12 -10.45 2.99 6.30
N VAL A 13 -10.68 3.93 5.39
CA VAL A 13 -9.60 4.74 4.79
C VAL A 13 -8.94 5.61 5.85
N ALA A 14 -9.72 6.27 6.71
CA ALA A 14 -9.19 7.06 7.82
C ALA A 14 -8.34 6.20 8.77
N VAL A 15 -8.81 5.01 9.16
CA VAL A 15 -8.04 4.07 9.99
C VAL A 15 -6.74 3.63 9.30
N SER A 16 -6.77 3.40 7.98
CA SER A 16 -5.58 3.05 7.20
C SER A 16 -4.53 4.17 7.23
N LEU A 17 -4.96 5.41 6.97
CA LEU A 17 -4.09 6.59 6.99
C LEU A 17 -3.56 6.91 8.39
N CYS A 18 -4.42 6.86 9.40
CA CYS A 18 -4.01 6.99 10.80
C CYS A 18 -3.03 5.88 11.20
N GLY A 19 -3.25 4.65 10.74
CA GLY A 19 -2.34 3.53 10.95
C GLY A 19 -0.94 3.80 10.41
N PHE A 20 -0.83 4.27 9.16
CA PHE A 20 0.45 4.69 8.59
C PHE A 20 1.10 5.82 9.40
N TYR A 21 0.32 6.82 9.82
CA TYR A 21 0.85 7.94 10.59
C TYR A 21 1.33 7.52 11.98
N CYS A 22 0.58 6.69 12.69
CA CYS A 22 1.00 6.13 13.99
C CYS A 22 2.27 5.29 13.85
N ALA A 23 2.37 4.47 12.80
CA ALA A 23 3.56 3.69 12.53
C ALA A 23 4.76 4.57 12.17
N TYR A 24 4.56 5.68 11.45
CA TYR A 24 5.58 6.70 11.24
C TYR A 24 6.04 7.34 12.56
N LEU A 25 5.11 7.73 13.43
CA LEU A 25 5.43 8.28 14.76
C LEU A 25 6.14 7.27 15.66
N TYR A 26 5.93 5.97 15.47
CA TYR A 26 6.68 4.94 16.17
C TYR A 26 8.08 4.76 15.56
N GLY A 27 8.17 4.63 14.23
CA GLY A 27 9.38 4.27 13.50
C GLY A 27 10.38 5.41 13.27
N HIS A 28 10.00 6.69 13.39
CA HIS A 28 10.95 7.79 13.16
C HIS A 28 12.13 7.81 14.15
N LYS A 29 12.03 7.09 15.27
CA LYS A 29 13.10 6.96 16.27
C LYS A 29 14.04 5.79 16.00
N THR A 30 13.65 4.82 15.17
CA THR A 30 14.46 3.64 14.85
C THR A 30 15.26 3.83 13.57
N LYS A 31 16.58 3.79 13.71
CA LYS A 31 17.52 3.94 12.58
C LYS A 31 17.80 2.62 11.82
N LYS A 32 17.23 1.50 12.28
CA LYS A 32 17.44 0.17 11.71
C LYS A 32 16.09 -0.48 11.47
N PHE A 33 15.99 -1.23 10.38
CA PHE A 33 14.80 -2.01 10.07
C PHE A 33 14.57 -3.12 11.10
N ILE A 34 13.36 -3.17 11.64
CA ILE A 34 12.89 -4.18 12.59
C ILE A 34 11.59 -4.79 12.05
N TRP A 35 11.53 -6.13 11.98
CA TRP A 35 10.37 -6.83 11.41
C TRP A 35 9.06 -6.53 12.13
N LYS A 36 9.09 -6.42 13.46
CA LYS A 36 7.93 -6.06 14.27
C LYS A 36 7.36 -4.70 13.87
N GLU A 37 8.22 -3.72 13.60
CA GLU A 37 7.81 -2.37 13.18
C GLU A 37 7.18 -2.39 11.79
N TYR A 38 7.79 -3.14 10.86
CA TYR A 38 7.24 -3.31 9.53
C TYR A 38 5.87 -4.00 9.55
N VAL A 39 5.68 -5.04 10.38
CA VAL A 39 4.37 -5.68 10.52
C VAL A 39 3.35 -4.72 11.12
N ILE A 40 3.70 -3.93 12.13
CA ILE A 40 2.81 -2.92 12.72
C ILE A 40 2.43 -1.85 11.69
N LEU A 41 3.39 -1.40 10.87
CA LEU A 41 3.15 -0.45 9.76
C LEU A 41 2.08 -0.93 8.80
N LEU A 42 2.06 -2.24 8.51
CA LEU A 42 1.09 -2.82 7.56
C LEU A 42 -0.20 -3.31 8.22
N ALA A 43 -0.17 -3.63 9.51
CA ALA A 43 -1.28 -4.30 10.18
C ALA A 43 -2.59 -3.50 10.06
N ALA A 44 -2.56 -2.23 10.46
CA ALA A 44 -3.75 -1.37 10.39
C ALA A 44 -4.33 -1.26 8.96
N PRO A 45 -3.58 -0.80 7.94
CA PRO A 45 -4.13 -0.63 6.60
C PRO A 45 -4.57 -1.94 5.95
N VAL A 46 -3.83 -3.03 6.13
CA VAL A 46 -4.21 -4.33 5.54
C VAL A 46 -5.47 -4.87 6.21
N LEU A 47 -5.58 -4.79 7.55
CA LEU A 47 -6.79 -5.20 8.26
C LEU A 47 -8.00 -4.35 7.88
N SER A 48 -7.82 -3.04 7.67
CA SER A 48 -8.89 -2.16 7.19
C SER A 48 -9.41 -2.61 5.82
N ILE A 49 -8.52 -2.98 4.89
CA ILE A 49 -8.92 -3.45 3.56
C ILE A 49 -9.62 -4.81 3.65
N ILE A 50 -9.12 -5.73 4.48
CA ILE A 50 -9.79 -7.01 4.73
C ILE A 50 -11.20 -6.75 5.29
N GLY A 51 -11.34 -5.82 6.23
CA GLY A 51 -12.63 -5.38 6.75
C GLY A 51 -13.56 -4.82 5.67
N MET A 52 -13.06 -3.92 4.81
CA MET A 52 -13.83 -3.41 3.67
C MET A 52 -14.26 -4.53 2.72
N ALA A 53 -13.37 -5.46 2.40
CA ALA A 53 -13.68 -6.57 1.52
C ALA A 53 -14.77 -7.49 2.12
N TYR A 54 -14.74 -7.71 3.43
CA TYR A 54 -15.69 -8.56 4.13
C TYR A 54 -17.06 -7.88 4.34
N PHE A 55 -17.09 -6.63 4.81
CA PHE A 55 -18.32 -5.93 5.20
C PHE A 55 -18.99 -5.14 4.07
N LEU A 56 -18.23 -4.71 3.05
CA LEU A 56 -18.74 -3.84 1.99
C LEU A 56 -18.82 -4.56 0.65
N ASN A 57 -17.69 -5.01 0.11
CA ASN A 57 -17.65 -5.63 -1.21
C ASN A 57 -16.39 -6.51 -1.39
N PRO A 58 -16.52 -7.83 -1.64
CA PRO A 58 -15.38 -8.72 -1.82
C PRO A 58 -14.49 -8.35 -3.02
N ARG A 59 -15.01 -7.61 -4.01
CA ARG A 59 -14.22 -7.10 -5.14
C ARG A 59 -13.10 -6.16 -4.70
N ILE A 60 -13.20 -5.54 -3.52
CA ILE A 60 -12.13 -4.74 -2.92
C ILE A 60 -10.90 -5.62 -2.64
N GLY A 61 -11.10 -6.87 -2.22
CA GLY A 61 -10.01 -7.83 -2.04
C GLY A 61 -9.33 -8.19 -3.37
N THR A 62 -10.11 -8.37 -4.44
CA THR A 62 -9.56 -8.56 -5.79
C THR A 62 -8.74 -7.35 -6.25
N LEU A 63 -9.26 -6.14 -6.01
CA LEU A 63 -8.56 -4.89 -6.33
C LEU A 63 -7.24 -4.77 -5.55
N PHE A 64 -7.23 -5.13 -4.26
CA PHE A 64 -6.01 -5.17 -3.45
C PHE A 64 -4.97 -6.11 -4.03
N ILE A 65 -5.34 -7.35 -4.37
CA ILE A 65 -4.41 -8.35 -4.93
C ILE A 65 -3.90 -7.90 -6.31
N ALA A 66 -4.80 -7.46 -7.19
CA ALA A 66 -4.44 -6.99 -8.53
C ALA A 66 -3.54 -5.75 -8.46
N GLY A 67 -3.87 -4.78 -7.59
CA GLY A 67 -3.07 -3.58 -7.36
C GLY A 67 -1.69 -3.89 -6.77
N SER A 68 -1.61 -4.86 -5.86
CA SER A 68 -0.34 -5.32 -5.29
C SER A 68 0.59 -5.87 -6.37
N ALA A 69 0.07 -6.75 -7.23
CA ALA A 69 0.84 -7.35 -8.31
C ALA A 69 1.23 -6.31 -9.37
N LEU A 70 0.26 -5.52 -9.85
CA LEU A 70 0.50 -4.50 -10.87
C LEU A 70 1.48 -3.43 -10.39
N GLY A 71 1.31 -2.92 -9.16
CA GLY A 71 2.20 -1.93 -8.58
C GLY A 71 3.63 -2.46 -8.43
N PHE A 72 3.78 -3.71 -7.98
CA PHE A 72 5.09 -4.36 -7.87
C PHE A 72 5.80 -4.51 -9.24
N PHE A 73 5.07 -4.96 -10.27
CA PHE A 73 5.63 -5.09 -11.61
C PHE A 73 5.96 -3.73 -12.24
N LEU A 74 5.07 -2.75 -12.08
CA LEU A 74 5.29 -1.38 -12.57
C LEU A 74 6.49 -0.75 -11.88
N GLU A 75 6.61 -0.90 -10.57
CA GLU A 75 7.79 -0.47 -9.83
C GLU A 75 9.05 -1.10 -10.43
N TYR A 76 9.11 -2.43 -10.55
CA TYR A 76 10.26 -3.09 -11.15
C TYR A 76 10.59 -2.56 -12.56
N ALA A 77 9.58 -2.45 -13.44
CA ALA A 77 9.75 -2.00 -14.81
C ALA A 77 10.25 -0.55 -14.91
N ILE A 78 9.67 0.35 -14.12
CA ILE A 78 10.08 1.76 -14.06
C ILE A 78 11.49 1.87 -13.51
N GLY A 79 11.81 1.18 -12.41
CA GLY A 79 13.14 1.19 -11.81
C GLY A 79 14.21 0.64 -12.76
N PHE A 80 13.89 -0.43 -13.50
CA PHE A 80 14.77 -0.98 -14.52
C PHE A 80 14.98 -0.02 -15.69
N ALA A 81 13.89 0.54 -16.24
CA ALA A 81 13.96 1.48 -17.35
C ALA A 81 14.78 2.72 -16.97
N TYR A 82 14.52 3.30 -15.80
CA TYR A 82 15.25 4.45 -15.27
C TYR A 82 16.75 4.16 -15.14
N HIS A 83 17.12 2.99 -14.61
CA HIS A 83 18.52 2.60 -14.52
C HIS A 83 19.18 2.39 -15.88
N LYS A 84 18.45 1.91 -16.89
CA LYS A 84 19.01 1.75 -18.23
C LYS A 84 19.11 3.05 -19.03
N THR A 85 18.24 4.03 -18.78
CA THR A 85 18.26 5.30 -19.49
C THR A 85 19.20 6.31 -18.87
N LEU A 86 19.25 6.38 -17.54
CA LEU A 86 20.01 7.41 -16.81
C LEU A 86 21.26 6.85 -16.11
N ASN A 87 21.45 5.52 -16.14
CA ASN A 87 22.57 4.84 -15.49
C ASN A 87 22.65 5.07 -13.96
N GLU A 88 21.53 5.48 -13.36
CA GLU A 88 21.35 5.69 -11.92
C GLU A 88 20.11 4.94 -11.43
N ARG A 89 20.08 4.55 -10.15
CA ARG A 89 18.90 3.88 -9.58
C ARG A 89 17.93 4.89 -8.97
N LEU A 90 16.67 4.83 -9.38
CA LEU A 90 15.60 5.70 -8.86
C LEU A 90 15.36 5.49 -7.36
N TRP A 91 15.51 4.26 -6.89
CA TRP A 91 15.42 3.87 -5.48
C TRP A 91 16.39 2.72 -5.21
N THR A 92 16.73 2.54 -3.94
CA THR A 92 17.61 1.45 -3.48
C THR A 92 16.95 0.62 -2.40
N TYR A 93 16.83 -0.68 -2.65
CA TYR A 93 16.23 -1.63 -1.73
C TYR A 93 17.30 -2.52 -1.09
N ASN A 94 17.41 -2.45 0.24
CA ASN A 94 18.41 -3.20 1.01
C ASN A 94 17.90 -4.58 1.49
N ARG A 95 16.59 -4.84 1.45
CA ARG A 95 15.97 -6.06 2.01
C ARG A 95 14.96 -6.65 1.04
N MET A 96 15.03 -7.98 0.90
CA MET A 96 14.19 -8.77 -0.02
C MET A 96 14.04 -8.11 -1.40
N SER A 97 15.13 -7.55 -1.90
CA SER A 97 15.12 -6.84 -3.17
C SER A 97 15.11 -7.83 -4.34
N ILE A 98 14.37 -7.49 -5.39
CA ILE A 98 14.41 -8.21 -6.66
C ILE A 98 15.10 -7.31 -7.69
N GLY A 99 16.25 -7.77 -8.19
CA GLY A 99 17.06 -7.06 -9.18
C GLY A 99 17.63 -5.71 -8.73
N GLY A 100 17.41 -5.30 -7.47
CA GLY A 100 17.71 -3.95 -7.01
C GLY A 100 16.64 -2.90 -7.36
N TYR A 101 15.55 -3.30 -8.04
CA TYR A 101 14.52 -2.39 -8.59
C TYR A 101 13.17 -2.46 -7.88
N THR A 102 12.96 -3.40 -6.98
CA THR A 102 11.78 -3.45 -6.11
C THR A 102 12.12 -4.28 -4.87
N SER A 103 11.19 -4.39 -3.92
CA SER A 103 11.27 -5.26 -2.77
C SER A 103 9.97 -6.01 -2.59
N VAL A 104 10.03 -7.29 -2.20
CA VAL A 104 8.84 -8.06 -1.80
C VAL A 104 8.07 -7.34 -0.68
N LEU A 105 8.75 -6.52 0.12
CA LEU A 105 8.15 -5.70 1.17
C LEU A 105 7.23 -4.58 0.64
N SER A 106 7.34 -4.17 -0.62
CA SER A 106 6.47 -3.12 -1.19
C SER A 106 5.13 -3.67 -1.68
N ILE A 107 5.00 -4.98 -1.90
CA ILE A 107 3.80 -5.64 -2.43
C ILE A 107 2.52 -5.24 -1.66
N PRO A 108 2.43 -5.43 -0.33
CA PRO A 108 1.21 -5.06 0.40
C PRO A 108 0.96 -3.54 0.40
N ILE A 109 2.01 -2.72 0.30
CA ILE A 109 1.88 -1.25 0.23
C ILE A 109 1.21 -0.84 -1.08
N TRP A 110 1.59 -1.46 -2.20
CA TRP A 110 0.95 -1.24 -3.50
C TRP A 110 -0.53 -1.64 -3.51
N GLY A 111 -0.87 -2.77 -2.88
CA GLY A 111 -2.27 -3.17 -2.71
C GLY A 111 -3.08 -2.16 -1.90
N VAL A 112 -2.52 -1.69 -0.80
CA VAL A 112 -3.16 -0.64 0.02
C VAL A 112 -3.37 0.63 -0.78
N GLY A 113 -2.32 1.09 -1.48
CA GLY A 113 -2.39 2.25 -2.35
C GLY A 113 -3.49 2.12 -3.39
N ALA A 114 -3.58 1.00 -4.09
CA ALA A 114 -4.60 0.78 -5.12
C ALA A 114 -6.03 0.93 -4.60
N VAL A 115 -6.34 0.37 -3.42
CA VAL A 115 -7.68 0.49 -2.81
C VAL A 115 -7.97 1.93 -2.38
N ILE A 116 -6.99 2.60 -1.76
CA ILE A 116 -7.14 4.00 -1.35
C ILE A 116 -7.36 4.90 -2.58
N PHE A 117 -6.55 4.76 -3.63
CA PHE A 117 -6.69 5.56 -4.85
C PHE A 117 -8.01 5.31 -5.57
N TRP A 118 -8.46 4.06 -5.65
CA TRP A 118 -9.77 3.74 -6.20
C TRP A 118 -10.90 4.38 -5.41
N PHE A 119 -10.84 4.32 -4.08
CA PHE A 119 -11.84 4.97 -3.24
C PHE A 119 -11.83 6.49 -3.41
N LEU A 120 -10.64 7.11 -3.46
CA LEU A 120 -10.50 8.53 -3.70
C LEU A 120 -11.04 8.93 -5.08
N SER A 121 -10.79 8.15 -6.15
CA SER A 121 -11.35 8.41 -7.48
C SER A 121 -12.88 8.45 -7.41
N LYS A 122 -13.48 7.44 -6.76
CA LYS A 122 -14.93 7.40 -6.57
C LYS A 122 -15.46 8.58 -5.77
N ALA A 123 -14.73 9.01 -4.73
CA ALA A 123 -15.13 10.16 -3.91
C ALA A 123 -15.11 11.48 -4.68
N VAL A 124 -14.22 11.64 -5.66
CA VAL A 124 -14.13 12.85 -6.51
C VAL A 124 -14.93 12.74 -7.82
N GLY A 125 -15.64 11.63 -8.05
CA GLY A 125 -16.48 11.43 -9.22
C GLY A 125 -15.75 10.95 -10.48
N LEU A 126 -14.56 10.35 -10.33
CA LEU A 126 -13.78 9.70 -11.40
C LEU A 126 -14.01 8.18 -11.43
#